data_AF-A0A553H0K6-F1
#
_entry.id   AF-A0A553H0K6-F1
#
_cell.length_a   1.000
_cell.length_b   1.000
_cell.length_c   1.000
_cell.angle_alpha   90.00
_cell.angle_beta   90.00
_cell.angle_gamma   90.00
#
_symmetry.space_group_name_H-M   'P 1'
#
loop_
_entity.id
_entity.type
_entity.pdbx_description
1 polymer ?
#
loop_
_entity_poly.entity_id
_entity_poly.type
_entity_poly.pdbx_seq_one_letter_code
_entity_poly.pdbx_strand_id
1 'polypeptide(L)'
;MAALQDDGRIGECAQFLSLPIHFAWGRGNSAWDVTPEPEPTNATTLVDEVGRRTLTQGQFVTPDPTGEIELPGGQRYRPSATPTKWAHIRVTFDFEDAANETIREVAVFYGTVIAAGLPAGQRYFTPAQLIDRGRMKVLQRLPNKIKREAGTRQTFEYVLPF
;
A
#
# COMPACT_ATOMS: atom_id res chain seq x y z
N MET A 1 5.34 -29.53 14.70
CA MET A 1 5.47 -28.22 14.03
C MET A 1 4.51 -27.26 14.69
N ALA A 2 4.94 -26.06 15.06
CA ALA A 2 4.04 -25.05 15.63
C ALA A 2 3.15 -24.46 14.52
N ALA A 3 1.88 -24.19 14.83
CA ALA A 3 0.94 -23.54 13.93
C ALA A 3 0.71 -22.09 14.38
N LEU A 4 0.62 -21.15 13.43
CA LEU A 4 0.22 -19.78 13.73
C LEU A 4 -1.23 -19.78 14.21
N GLN A 5 -1.47 -19.18 15.38
CA GLN A 5 -2.80 -19.09 15.95
C GLN A 5 -3.53 -17.88 15.37
N ASP A 6 -4.81 -18.06 15.03
CA ASP A 6 -5.62 -16.97 14.47
C ASP A 6 -5.75 -15.78 15.43
N ASP A 7 -5.75 -16.02 16.74
CA ASP A 7 -5.80 -14.96 17.76
C ASP A 7 -4.62 -13.98 17.64
N GLY A 8 -3.39 -14.50 17.52
CA GLY A 8 -2.20 -13.67 17.32
C GLY A 8 -2.25 -12.88 16.01
N ARG A 9 -2.72 -13.51 14.93
CA ARG A 9 -2.88 -12.88 13.62
C ARG A 9 -3.92 -11.76 13.62
N ILE A 10 -5.02 -11.94 14.36
CA ILE A 10 -6.03 -10.88 14.58
C ILE A 10 -5.39 -9.70 15.32
N GLY A 11 -4.60 -9.97 16.37
CA GLY A 11 -3.87 -8.93 17.09
C GLY A 11 -2.88 -8.16 16.21
N GLU A 12 -2.11 -8.85 15.38
CA GLU A 12 -1.16 -8.24 14.43
C GLU A 12 -1.87 -7.36 13.39
N CYS A 13 -3.00 -7.82 12.85
CA CYS A 13 -3.81 -7.05 11.92
C CYS A 13 -4.37 -5.78 12.57
N ALA A 14 -4.87 -5.89 13.81
CA ALA A 14 -5.36 -4.75 14.57
C ALA A 14 -4.25 -3.73 14.84
N GLN A 15 -3.05 -4.20 15.22
CA GLN A 15 -1.90 -3.34 15.40
C GLN A 15 -1.49 -2.64 14.10
N PHE A 16 -1.47 -3.36 12.98
CA PHE A 16 -1.16 -2.79 11.67
C PHE A 16 -2.10 -1.65 11.30
N LEU A 17 -3.42 -1.85 11.39
CA LEU A 17 -4.41 -0.81 11.08
C LEU A 17 -4.44 0.36 12.07
N SER A 18 -3.86 0.20 13.26
CA SER A 18 -3.73 1.29 14.25
C SER A 18 -2.59 2.27 13.94
N LEU A 19 -1.63 1.87 13.09
CA LEU A 19 -0.45 2.66 12.76
C LEU A 19 -0.69 3.55 11.52
N PRO A 20 0.10 4.62 11.32
CA PRO A 20 0.07 5.38 10.08
C PRO A 20 0.46 4.50 8.89
N ILE A 21 -0.47 4.26 7.97
CA ILE A 21 -0.23 3.48 6.75
C ILE A 21 -0.17 4.41 5.55
N HIS A 22 0.87 4.24 4.74
CA HIS A 22 1.07 4.96 3.50
C HIS A 22 1.30 4.01 2.35
N PHE A 23 0.75 4.35 1.20
CA PHE A 23 1.00 3.68 -0.06
C PHE A 23 1.99 4.50 -0.87
N ALA A 24 3.05 3.87 -1.35
CA ALA A 24 4.17 4.54 -2.01
C ALA A 24 4.28 4.12 -3.48
N TRP A 25 4.87 5.01 -4.27
CA TRP A 25 5.24 4.75 -5.66
C TRP A 25 6.75 4.94 -5.87
N GLY A 26 7.32 4.11 -6.75
CA GLY A 26 8.72 4.18 -7.16
C GLY A 26 8.84 4.19 -8.68
N ARG A 27 9.82 4.96 -9.19
CA ARG A 27 10.14 4.94 -10.62
C ARG A 27 10.70 3.59 -11.06
N GLY A 28 11.23 2.83 -10.10
CA GLY A 28 11.85 1.54 -10.32
C GLY A 28 13.08 1.64 -11.21
N ASN A 29 13.44 0.52 -11.84
CA ASN A 29 14.46 0.49 -12.88
C ASN A 29 13.81 0.40 -14.27
N SER A 30 14.21 1.25 -15.21
CA SER A 30 13.71 1.22 -16.59
C SER A 30 14.03 -0.08 -17.33
N ALA A 31 15.08 -0.81 -16.93
CA ALA A 31 15.42 -2.12 -17.48
C ALA A 31 14.30 -3.16 -17.28
N TRP A 32 13.46 -3.00 -16.24
CA TRP A 32 12.34 -3.90 -15.97
C TRP A 32 11.27 -3.88 -17.07
N ASP A 33 11.20 -2.82 -17.87
CA ASP A 33 10.27 -2.71 -19.01
C ASP A 33 10.56 -3.77 -20.09
N VAL A 34 11.82 -4.22 -20.18
CA VAL A 34 12.28 -5.22 -21.16
C VAL A 34 12.48 -6.57 -20.48
N THR A 35 13.02 -6.56 -19.26
CA THR A 35 13.30 -7.78 -18.51
C THR A 35 12.70 -7.65 -17.12
N PRO A 36 11.46 -8.15 -16.91
CA PRO A 36 10.80 -8.12 -15.62
C PRO A 36 11.68 -8.77 -14.55
N GLU A 37 11.78 -8.11 -13.40
CA GLU A 37 12.57 -8.58 -12.27
C GLU A 37 11.64 -8.92 -11.10
N PRO A 38 11.71 -10.13 -10.52
CA PRO A 38 10.80 -10.54 -9.45
C PRO A 38 11.00 -9.72 -8.18
N GLU A 39 9.94 -9.57 -7.39
CA GLU A 39 10.01 -8.83 -6.13
C GLU A 39 10.97 -9.50 -5.12
N PRO A 40 11.90 -8.74 -4.52
CA PRO A 40 12.71 -9.24 -3.42
C PRO A 40 11.88 -9.42 -2.14
N THR A 41 12.27 -10.37 -1.28
CA THR A 41 11.61 -10.62 0.01
C THR A 41 12.21 -9.85 1.18
N ASN A 42 13.28 -9.09 0.94
CA ASN A 42 14.05 -8.35 1.96
C ASN A 42 14.16 -6.85 1.67
N ALA A 43 13.37 -6.33 0.72
CA ALA A 43 13.35 -4.89 0.45
C ALA A 43 12.84 -4.11 1.67
N THR A 44 13.50 -2.98 1.93
CA THR A 44 13.11 -2.03 2.98
C THR A 44 12.73 -0.66 2.41
N THR A 45 13.01 -0.41 1.13
CA THR A 45 12.69 0.83 0.39
C THR A 45 12.31 0.49 -1.05
N LEU A 46 11.66 1.43 -1.75
CA LEU A 46 11.50 1.37 -3.19
C LEU A 46 12.82 1.79 -3.88
N VAL A 47 13.01 1.33 -5.12
CA VAL A 47 13.99 1.85 -6.07
C VAL A 47 13.48 3.18 -6.63
N ASP A 48 14.17 4.25 -6.26
CA ASP A 48 13.83 5.62 -6.63
C ASP A 48 12.37 5.99 -6.26
N GLU A 49 12.12 6.04 -4.94
CA GLU A 49 10.83 6.42 -4.37
C GLU A 49 10.43 7.85 -4.78
N VAL A 50 9.21 8.00 -5.29
CA VAL A 50 8.65 9.29 -5.73
C VAL A 50 7.91 9.98 -4.58
N GLY A 51 7.15 9.21 -3.81
CA GLY A 51 6.39 9.70 -2.68
C GLY A 51 5.34 8.70 -2.20
N ARG A 52 4.65 9.06 -1.13
CA ARG A 52 3.66 8.21 -0.46
C ARG A 52 2.40 8.97 -0.15
N ARG A 53 1.25 8.30 -0.26
CA ARG A 53 -0.05 8.83 0.15
C ARG A 53 -0.62 8.08 1.33
N THR A 54 -1.19 8.80 2.29
CA THR A 54 -2.02 8.20 3.34
C THR A 54 -3.19 7.44 2.73
N LEU A 55 -3.49 6.25 3.27
CA LEU A 55 -4.63 5.44 2.79
C LEU A 55 -5.93 6.25 2.74
N THR A 56 -6.76 5.99 1.73
CA THR A 56 -8.14 6.51 1.67
C THR A 56 -9.03 5.72 2.63
N GLN A 57 -8.81 4.41 2.75
CA GLN A 57 -9.57 3.52 3.61
C GLN A 57 -8.66 2.39 4.10
N GLY A 58 -8.76 2.07 5.39
CA GLY A 58 -8.21 0.86 6.00
C GLY A 58 -9.28 0.26 6.91
N GLN A 59 -9.59 -1.02 6.76
CA GLN A 59 -10.66 -1.67 7.53
C GLN A 59 -10.42 -3.17 7.66
N PHE A 60 -10.97 -3.76 8.73
CA PHE A 60 -11.05 -5.21 8.86
C PHE A 60 -12.05 -5.79 7.88
N VAL A 61 -11.75 -6.98 7.36
CA VAL A 61 -12.65 -7.71 6.46
C VAL A 61 -12.68 -9.20 6.77
N THR A 62 -13.70 -9.89 6.27
CA THR A 62 -13.76 -11.36 6.25
C THR A 62 -14.01 -11.85 4.84
N PRO A 63 -13.43 -12.99 4.42
CA PRO A 63 -13.83 -13.65 3.19
C PRO A 63 -15.34 -13.91 3.17
N ASP A 64 -16.00 -13.52 2.09
CA ASP A 64 -17.43 -13.71 1.86
C ASP A 64 -17.64 -13.86 0.35
N PRO A 65 -18.08 -15.03 -0.17
CA PRO A 65 -18.35 -15.22 -1.59
C PRO A 65 -19.36 -14.23 -2.19
N THR A 66 -20.18 -13.59 -1.37
CA THR A 66 -21.18 -12.57 -1.74
C THR A 66 -20.76 -11.15 -1.34
N GLY A 67 -19.53 -10.99 -0.86
CA GLY A 67 -18.98 -9.72 -0.40
C GLY A 67 -18.90 -8.67 -1.51
N GLU A 68 -19.00 -7.41 -1.08
CA GLU A 68 -18.94 -6.21 -1.94
C GLU A 68 -17.52 -5.81 -2.37
N ILE A 69 -16.49 -6.27 -1.65
CA ILE A 69 -15.09 -6.02 -2.00
C ILE A 69 -14.61 -7.19 -2.84
N GLU A 70 -14.46 -6.98 -4.14
CA GLU A 70 -13.99 -7.98 -5.09
C GLU A 70 -12.54 -7.70 -5.50
N LEU A 71 -11.68 -8.71 -5.38
CA LEU A 71 -10.30 -8.64 -5.84
C LEU A 71 -10.10 -9.36 -7.18
N PRO A 72 -9.03 -9.02 -7.93
CA PRO A 72 -8.64 -9.80 -9.11
C PRO A 72 -8.47 -11.29 -8.76
N GLY A 73 -9.14 -12.16 -9.51
CA GLY A 73 -9.20 -13.60 -9.21
C GLY A 73 -10.51 -14.06 -8.54
N GLY A 74 -11.45 -13.13 -8.30
CA GLY A 74 -12.81 -13.45 -7.86
C GLY A 74 -12.96 -13.70 -6.36
N GLN A 75 -11.90 -13.51 -5.57
CA GLN A 75 -12.05 -13.54 -4.11
C GLN A 75 -12.84 -12.30 -3.66
N ARG A 76 -13.79 -12.54 -2.77
CA ARG A 76 -14.69 -11.51 -2.25
C ARG A 76 -14.61 -11.43 -0.75
N TYR A 77 -14.79 -10.21 -0.25
CA TYR A 77 -14.69 -9.86 1.15
C TYR A 77 -15.81 -8.89 1.55
N ARG A 78 -16.18 -8.91 2.83
CA ARG A 78 -17.10 -7.96 3.44
C ARG A 78 -16.41 -7.21 4.59
N PRO A 79 -16.67 -5.91 4.80
CA PRO A 79 -16.22 -5.19 5.98
C PRO A 79 -16.65 -5.87 7.28
N SER A 80 -15.78 -5.85 8.28
CA SER A 80 -16.04 -6.35 9.63
C SER A 80 -15.90 -5.24 10.65
N ALA A 81 -16.85 -5.15 11.58
CA ALA A 81 -16.79 -4.22 12.72
C ALA A 81 -15.87 -4.73 13.84
N THR A 82 -15.60 -6.04 13.87
CA THR A 82 -14.67 -6.67 14.80
C THR A 82 -13.33 -6.96 14.12
N PRO A 83 -12.21 -6.93 14.85
CA PRO A 83 -10.90 -7.28 14.31
C PRO A 83 -10.87 -8.68 13.70
N THR A 84 -10.17 -8.82 12.57
CA THR A 84 -9.97 -10.08 11.85
C THR A 84 -8.52 -10.20 11.44
N LYS A 85 -8.10 -11.38 10.97
CA LYS A 85 -6.76 -11.62 10.38
C LYS A 85 -6.61 -11.09 8.94
N TRP A 86 -7.53 -10.24 8.47
CA TRP A 86 -7.52 -9.69 7.11
C TRP A 86 -7.77 -8.18 7.14
N ALA A 87 -6.90 -7.42 6.48
CA ALA A 87 -7.05 -5.98 6.32
C ALA A 87 -7.32 -5.64 4.86
N HIS A 88 -8.42 -4.94 4.58
CA HIS A 88 -8.61 -4.25 3.31
C HIS A 88 -8.02 -2.85 3.39
N ILE A 89 -7.17 -2.51 2.43
CA ILE A 89 -6.60 -1.18 2.28
C ILE A 89 -6.90 -0.66 0.87
N ARG A 90 -7.35 0.60 0.81
CA ARG A 90 -7.58 1.33 -0.43
C ARG A 90 -6.86 2.66 -0.36
N VAL A 91 -6.20 3.02 -1.45
CA VAL A 91 -5.65 4.37 -1.66
C VAL A 91 -6.11 4.89 -3.00
N THR A 92 -6.47 6.17 -3.03
CA THR A 92 -6.75 6.90 -4.26
C THR A 92 -5.82 8.09 -4.29
N PHE A 93 -4.88 8.06 -5.23
CA PHE A 93 -3.97 9.17 -5.49
C PHE A 93 -4.69 10.29 -6.21
N ASP A 94 -4.37 11.53 -5.82
CA ASP A 94 -4.95 12.72 -6.43
C ASP A 94 -4.30 13.03 -7.78
N PHE A 95 -4.88 13.96 -8.52
CA PHE A 95 -4.43 14.31 -9.88
C PHE A 95 -2.95 14.71 -9.94
N GLU A 96 -2.52 15.56 -9.01
CA GLU A 96 -1.15 16.09 -8.96
C GLU A 96 -0.14 15.13 -8.31
N ASP A 97 -0.62 14.09 -7.63
CA ASP A 97 0.27 13.13 -6.99
C ASP A 97 1.12 12.43 -8.06
N ALA A 98 2.44 12.64 -7.97
CA ALA A 98 3.44 12.17 -8.92
C ALA A 98 3.12 12.49 -10.39
N ALA A 99 2.55 13.66 -10.69
CA ALA A 99 2.24 14.04 -12.07
C ALA A 99 3.48 13.95 -12.97
N ASN A 100 3.30 13.41 -14.18
CA ASN A 100 4.33 13.15 -15.20
C ASN A 100 5.36 12.05 -14.87
N GLU A 101 5.20 11.37 -13.74
CA GLU A 101 6.10 10.28 -13.37
C GLU A 101 5.76 8.97 -14.07
N THR A 102 6.78 8.16 -14.31
CA THR A 102 6.62 6.78 -14.79
C THR A 102 6.85 5.83 -13.62
N ILE A 103 5.79 5.20 -13.14
CA ILE A 103 5.78 4.33 -11.97
C ILE A 103 5.95 2.88 -12.41
N ARG A 104 6.86 2.16 -11.76
CA ARG A 104 7.13 0.73 -12.02
C ARG A 104 6.99 -0.16 -10.81
N GLU A 105 6.89 0.42 -9.63
CA GLU A 105 6.67 -0.35 -8.43
C GLU A 105 5.88 0.46 -7.42
N VAL A 106 5.21 -0.28 -6.55
CA VAL A 106 4.38 0.26 -5.50
C VAL A 106 4.58 -0.53 -4.21
N ALA A 107 4.39 0.13 -3.07
CA ALA A 107 4.55 -0.52 -1.78
C ALA A 107 3.59 0.00 -0.72
N VAL A 108 3.34 -0.83 0.28
CA VAL A 108 2.60 -0.47 1.50
C VAL A 108 3.58 -0.35 2.64
N PHE A 109 3.62 0.80 3.28
CA PHE A 109 4.41 1.09 4.46
C PHE A 109 3.53 1.37 5.65
N TYR A 110 3.94 0.94 6.84
CA TYR A 110 3.26 1.24 8.09
C TYR A 110 4.25 1.75 9.14
N GLY A 111 3.75 2.61 10.04
CA GLY A 111 4.57 3.25 11.08
C GLY A 111 5.47 4.37 10.56
N THR A 112 5.13 4.99 9.41
CA THR A 112 5.85 6.16 8.89
C THR A 112 5.71 7.35 9.85
N VAL A 113 6.80 8.09 10.06
CA VAL A 113 6.79 9.37 10.80
C VAL A 113 7.04 10.52 9.83
N ILE A 114 6.08 11.44 9.75
CA ILE A 114 6.12 12.59 8.85
C ILE A 114 6.77 13.78 9.56
N ALA A 115 7.48 14.64 8.82
CA ALA A 115 8.09 15.86 9.34
C ALA A 115 7.04 16.83 9.94
N ALA A 116 7.42 17.53 11.01
CA ALA A 116 6.58 18.57 11.60
C ALA A 116 6.51 19.82 10.70
N GLY A 117 5.44 20.61 10.82
CA GLY A 117 5.28 21.89 10.11
C GLY A 117 4.81 21.77 8.66
N LEU A 118 4.43 20.57 8.20
CA LEU A 118 3.81 20.39 6.89
C LEU A 118 2.38 20.97 6.85
N PRO A 119 1.91 21.42 5.67
CA PRO A 119 0.54 21.91 5.48
C PRO A 119 -0.53 20.99 6.08
N ALA A 120 -1.50 21.61 6.79
CA ALA A 120 -2.62 20.90 7.35
C ALA A 120 -3.44 20.20 6.25
N GLY A 121 -3.81 18.94 6.50
CA GLY A 121 -4.58 18.14 5.54
C GLY A 121 -3.77 17.59 4.36
N GLN A 122 -2.45 17.81 4.31
CA GLN A 122 -1.59 17.14 3.34
C GLN A 122 -1.69 15.62 3.52
N ARG A 123 -1.88 14.90 2.40
CA ARG A 123 -1.97 13.43 2.39
C ARG A 123 -0.91 12.75 1.54
N TYR A 124 -0.21 13.49 0.68
CA TYR A 124 0.86 13.00 -0.17
C TYR A 124 2.19 13.61 0.27
N PHE A 125 3.21 12.78 0.48
CA PHE A 125 4.49 13.16 1.07
C PHE A 125 5.63 12.70 0.18
N THR A 126 6.61 13.57 -0.04
CA THR A 126 7.86 13.20 -0.72
C THR A 126 8.80 12.49 0.25
N PRO A 127 9.80 11.73 -0.23
CA PRO A 127 10.76 11.07 0.66
C PRO A 127 11.49 12.01 1.63
N ALA A 128 11.69 13.28 1.25
CA ALA A 128 12.32 14.30 2.08
C ALA A 128 11.41 14.80 3.24
N GLN A 129 10.10 14.55 3.15
CA GLN A 129 9.11 14.91 4.17
C GLN A 129 8.89 13.80 5.21
N LEU A 130 9.66 12.70 5.13
CA LEU A 130 9.60 11.57 6.06
C LEU A 130 10.80 11.61 7.01
N ILE A 131 10.55 11.57 8.31
CA ILE A 131 11.57 11.44 9.35
C ILE A 131 11.93 9.96 9.55
N ASP A 132 10.92 9.10 9.60
CA ASP A 132 11.07 7.65 9.61
C ASP A 132 10.22 7.06 8.48
N ARG A 133 10.82 6.17 7.69
CA ARG A 133 10.17 5.49 6.57
C ARG A 133 9.27 4.33 7.04
N GLY A 134 9.31 3.95 8.31
CA GLY A 134 8.54 2.84 8.85
C GLY A 134 8.97 1.50 8.24
N ARG A 135 8.03 0.55 8.18
CA ARG A 135 8.27 -0.81 7.68
C ARG A 135 7.50 -1.05 6.40
N MET A 136 8.18 -1.62 5.39
CA MET A 136 7.55 -2.11 4.18
C MET A 136 6.87 -3.45 4.46
N LYS A 137 5.56 -3.57 4.19
CA LYS A 137 4.79 -4.82 4.33
C LYS A 137 4.58 -5.51 3.00
N VAL A 138 4.37 -4.74 1.94
CA VAL A 138 4.09 -5.23 0.59
C VAL A 138 4.92 -4.43 -0.41
N LEU A 139 5.48 -5.14 -1.39
CA LEU A 139 6.11 -4.59 -2.57
C LEU A 139 5.47 -5.28 -3.78
N GLN A 140 5.15 -4.52 -4.81
CA GLN A 140 4.74 -5.04 -6.11
C GLN A 140 5.52 -4.30 -7.18
N ARG A 141 6.20 -5.04 -8.05
CA ARG A 141 6.73 -4.52 -9.30
C ARG A 141 5.63 -4.68 -10.36
N LEU A 142 5.25 -3.56 -10.95
CA LEU A 142 4.14 -3.50 -11.88
C LEU A 142 4.56 -4.16 -13.20
N PRO A 143 3.81 -5.15 -13.71
CA PRO A 143 4.15 -5.80 -14.98
C PRO A 143 4.06 -4.83 -16.16
N ASN A 144 3.20 -3.82 -16.06
CA ASN A 144 3.12 -2.69 -16.97
C ASN A 144 3.31 -1.40 -16.19
N LYS A 145 4.26 -0.57 -16.62
CA LYS A 145 4.48 0.76 -16.03
C LYS A 145 3.24 1.64 -16.14
N ILE A 146 3.01 2.47 -15.13
CA ILE A 146 1.95 3.47 -15.12
C ILE A 146 2.58 4.81 -15.44
N LYS A 147 2.08 5.51 -16.47
CA LYS A 147 2.38 6.93 -16.68
C LYS A 147 1.34 7.76 -15.94
N ARG A 148 1.80 8.60 -15.02
CA ARG A 148 0.95 9.50 -14.25
C ARG A 148 0.62 10.74 -15.07
N GLU A 149 -0.66 10.99 -15.23
CA GLU A 149 -1.20 12.12 -15.97
C GLU A 149 -2.15 12.91 -15.06
N ALA A 150 -2.13 14.24 -15.17
CA ALA A 150 -2.90 15.14 -14.31
C ALA A 150 -4.43 15.03 -14.48
N GLY A 151 -4.92 14.22 -15.42
CA GLY A 151 -6.36 13.98 -15.66
C GLY A 151 -6.93 12.73 -14.98
N THR A 152 -6.10 11.89 -14.36
CA THR A 152 -6.54 10.56 -13.87
C THR A 152 -6.17 10.35 -12.41
N ARG A 153 -7.16 9.96 -11.60
CA ARG A 153 -6.91 9.42 -10.25
C ARG A 153 -6.65 7.93 -10.34
N GLN A 154 -5.53 7.49 -9.76
CA GLN A 154 -5.18 6.08 -9.69
C GLN A 154 -5.58 5.51 -8.33
N THR A 155 -6.35 4.43 -8.34
CA THR A 155 -6.74 3.70 -7.13
C THR A 155 -6.03 2.36 -7.07
N PHE A 156 -5.60 1.98 -5.87
CA PHE A 156 -5.09 0.65 -5.55
C PHE A 156 -5.86 0.08 -4.36
N GLU A 157 -6.12 -1.23 -4.43
CA GLU A 157 -6.82 -1.98 -3.41
C GLU A 157 -6.12 -3.30 -3.14
N TYR A 158 -5.89 -3.61 -1.87
CA TYR A 158 -5.35 -4.89 -1.43
C TYR A 158 -6.16 -5.42 -0.25
N VAL A 159 -6.27 -6.76 -0.17
CA VAL A 159 -6.61 -7.45 1.09
C VAL A 159 -5.39 -8.22 1.55
N LEU A 160 -4.91 -7.90 2.75
CA LEU A 160 -3.69 -8.43 3.33
C LEU A 160 -4.02 -9.49 4.40
N PRO A 161 -3.51 -10.73 4.26
CA PRO A 161 -3.49 -11.69 5.36
C PRO A 161 -2.43 -11.32 6.40
N PHE A 162 -2.76 -11.63 7.64
CA PHE A 162 -1.84 -11.72 8.80
C PHE A 162 -1.50 -13.20 9.36
#